data_AF-A0A7W4EZX7-F1
#
_entry.id   AF-A0A7W4EZX7-F1
#
_cell.length_a   1.000
_cell.length_b   1.000
_cell.length_c   1.000
_cell.angle_alpha   90.00
_cell.angle_beta   90.00
_cell.angle_gamma   90.00
#
_symmetry.space_group_name_H-M   'P 1'
#
loop_
_entity.id
_entity.type
_entity.pdbx_description
1 polymer ?
#
loop_
_entity_poly.entity_id
_entity_poly.type
_entity_poly.pdbx_seq_one_letter_code
_entity_poly.pdbx_strand_id
1 'polypeptide(L)'
;IGDLNILSLERAIRAMPMVDSANVYLKLNGQLNLDISQRIPIFRLSKKDQSFYVDEKGVEFPASNNYSYQCMLVSGKVNPEEYPMLVELVKIINRDDFSKNFFVGISKKGNDYYLMTNEGNYVVELGRLENLGFKIKGFKTFVEKYLIYQDQMKYSKISVKYDNQIVTTLRKGNEDKESKERVYKPEEKSKEELKEGSSSENKKEETKPKSEKSEGNKDKKK
;
A
#
# COMPACT_ATOMS: atom_id res chain seq x y z
N ILE A 1 41.91 -2.65 33.17
CA ILE A 1 40.84 -2.91 32.18
C ILE A 1 39.71 -3.55 32.97
N GLY A 2 38.82 -2.76 33.59
CA GLY A 2 38.05 -3.27 34.73
C GLY A 2 36.68 -2.68 35.01
N ASP A 3 36.34 -1.47 34.54
CA ASP A 3 35.12 -0.79 35.01
C ASP A 3 34.10 -0.47 33.91
N LEU A 4 34.15 -1.17 32.77
CA LEU A 4 33.12 -0.98 31.74
C LEU A 4 31.85 -1.75 32.12
N ASN A 5 30.83 -1.02 32.57
CA ASN A 5 29.52 -1.58 32.86
C ASN A 5 28.70 -1.74 31.58
N ILE A 6 28.81 -2.92 30.97
CA ILE A 6 28.10 -3.33 29.73
C ILE A 6 26.59 -3.12 29.87
N LEU A 7 26.02 -3.49 31.03
CA LEU A 7 24.59 -3.40 31.28
C LEU A 7 24.10 -1.95 31.31
N SER A 8 24.86 -1.04 31.93
CA SER A 8 24.53 0.39 31.94
C SER A 8 24.58 0.99 30.54
N LEU A 9 25.57 0.62 29.73
CA LEU A 9 25.70 1.07 28.35
C LEU A 9 24.54 0.56 27.48
N GLU A 10 24.20 -0.72 27.58
CA GLU A 10 23.08 -1.32 26.86
C GLU A 10 21.75 -0.65 27.21
N ARG A 11 21.51 -0.38 28.51
CA ARG A 11 20.32 0.33 28.99
C ARG A 11 20.25 1.76 28.45
N ALA A 12 21.37 2.48 28.45
CA ALA A 12 21.44 3.83 27.91
C ALA A 12 21.09 3.87 26.42
N ILE A 13 21.57 2.89 25.64
CA ILE A 13 21.27 2.80 24.21
C ILE A 13 19.80 2.42 23.98
N ARG A 14 19.28 1.43 24.72
CA ARG A 14 17.88 1.01 24.61
C ARG A 14 16.89 2.10 25.02
N ALA A 15 17.30 3.05 25.86
CA ALA A 15 16.47 4.19 26.24
C ALA A 15 16.24 5.20 25.09
N MET A 16 17.03 5.12 24.01
CA MET A 16 16.82 5.97 22.82
C MET A 16 15.54 5.52 22.08
N PRO A 17 14.55 6.39 21.83
CA PRO A 17 13.25 6.00 21.27
C PRO A 17 13.31 5.32 19.88
N MET A 18 14.32 5.67 19.11
CA MET A 18 14.57 5.16 17.76
C MET A 18 15.24 3.77 17.74
N VAL A 19 15.61 3.23 18.89
CA VAL A 19 16.19 1.89 19.02
C VAL A 19 15.07 0.89 19.30
N ASP A 20 15.00 -0.17 18.51
CA ASP A 20 14.10 -1.30 18.78
C ASP A 20 14.76 -2.32 19.72
N SER A 21 16.03 -2.63 19.48
CA SER A 21 16.82 -3.49 20.35
C SER A 21 18.30 -3.12 20.31
N ALA A 22 18.99 -3.42 21.40
CA ALA A 22 20.43 -3.24 21.53
C ALA A 22 21.00 -4.42 22.33
N ASN A 23 22.15 -4.92 21.89
CA ASN A 23 22.93 -5.95 22.57
C ASN A 23 24.38 -5.48 22.64
N VAL A 24 24.95 -5.47 23.85
CA VAL A 24 26.33 -5.03 24.09
C VAL A 24 27.09 -6.19 24.71
N TYR A 25 28.23 -6.55 24.13
CA TYR A 25 29.00 -7.71 24.61
C TYR A 25 30.50 -7.54 24.34
N LEU A 26 31.31 -8.24 25.14
CA LEU A 26 32.76 -8.29 25.00
C LEU A 26 33.15 -9.61 24.33
N LYS A 27 33.95 -9.54 23.28
CA LYS A 27 34.56 -10.74 22.66
C LYS A 27 35.76 -11.19 23.48
N LEU A 28 36.15 -12.47 23.33
CA LEU A 28 37.32 -13.06 24.01
C LEU A 28 38.64 -12.33 23.70
N ASN A 29 38.72 -11.66 22.55
CA ASN A 29 39.86 -10.84 22.14
C ASN A 29 39.86 -9.43 22.78
N GLY A 30 38.94 -9.14 23.71
CA GLY A 30 38.83 -7.86 24.40
C GLY A 30 38.11 -6.75 23.62
N GLN A 31 37.53 -7.04 22.45
CA GLN A 31 36.77 -6.05 21.68
C GLN A 31 35.34 -5.89 22.22
N LEU A 32 34.93 -4.65 22.52
CA LEU A 32 33.55 -4.30 22.82
C LEU A 32 32.75 -4.21 21.52
N ASN A 33 31.63 -4.92 21.44
CA ASN A 33 30.75 -4.94 20.28
C ASN A 33 29.35 -4.49 20.69
N LEU A 34 28.68 -3.79 19.77
CA LEU A 34 27.35 -3.23 19.94
C LEU A 34 26.52 -3.59 18.71
N ASP A 35 25.51 -4.44 18.89
CA ASP A 35 24.53 -4.76 17.86
C ASP A 35 23.26 -3.95 18.15
N ILE A 36 22.94 -2.98 17.29
CA ILE A 36 21.82 -2.05 17.47
C ILE A 36 20.86 -2.21 16.29
N SER A 37 19.60 -2.53 16.59
CA SER A 37 18.52 -2.52 15.61
C SER A 37 17.71 -1.23 15.73
N GLN A 38 17.62 -0.48 14.64
CA GLN A 38 16.79 0.71 14.56
C GLN A 38 15.32 0.34 14.38
N ARG A 39 14.44 1.15 14.96
CA ARG A 39 13.00 1.03 14.78
C ARG A 39 12.61 1.53 13.39
N ILE A 40 11.89 0.70 12.63
CA ILE A 40 11.45 1.03 11.27
C ILE A 40 9.97 1.44 11.34
N PRO A 41 9.62 2.66 10.87
CA PRO A 41 8.24 3.11 10.91
C PRO A 41 7.42 2.47 9.79
N ILE A 42 6.19 2.06 10.12
CA ILE A 42 5.21 1.64 9.12
C ILE A 42 4.35 2.82 8.65
N PHE A 43 4.07 3.79 9.52
CA PHE A 43 3.43 5.05 9.14
C PHE A 43 3.95 6.22 9.98
N ARG A 44 3.75 7.43 9.46
CA ARG A 44 4.00 8.70 10.14
C ARG A 44 2.67 9.30 10.55
N LEU A 45 2.54 9.74 11.79
CA LEU A 45 1.36 10.37 12.34
C LEU A 45 1.59 11.86 12.56
N SER A 46 0.68 12.69 12.05
CA SER A 46 0.67 14.13 12.32
C SER A 46 -0.27 14.45 13.50
N LYS A 47 0.29 14.96 14.60
CA LYS A 47 -0.42 15.39 15.82
C LYS A 47 -0.05 16.83 16.15
N LYS A 48 -1.01 17.76 16.08
CA LYS A 48 -0.88 19.16 16.56
C LYS A 48 0.50 19.77 16.20
N ASP A 49 0.80 19.80 14.90
CA ASP A 49 2.04 20.33 14.29
C ASP A 49 3.33 19.55 14.57
N GLN A 50 3.26 18.41 15.26
CA GLN A 50 4.37 17.49 15.43
C GLN A 50 4.16 16.21 14.63
N SER A 51 5.27 15.63 14.16
CA SER A 51 5.28 14.35 13.47
C SER A 51 5.86 13.27 14.37
N PHE A 52 5.12 12.17 14.49
CA PHE A 52 5.55 10.96 15.17
C PHE A 52 5.60 9.84 14.15
N TYR A 53 6.43 8.85 14.43
CA TYR A 53 6.42 7.59 13.72
C TYR A 53 5.74 6.53 14.57
N VAL A 54 5.13 5.56 13.90
CA VAL A 54 4.63 4.34 14.53
C VAL A 54 5.21 3.16 13.77
N ASP A 55 5.71 2.17 14.50
CA ASP A 55 6.28 0.95 13.91
C ASP A 55 5.24 -0.16 13.73
N GLU A 56 5.66 -1.31 13.19
CA GLU A 56 4.77 -2.45 13.00
C GLU A 56 4.21 -3.06 14.30
N LYS A 57 4.84 -2.79 15.44
CA LYS A 57 4.39 -3.24 16.77
C LYS A 57 3.40 -2.25 17.39
N GLY A 58 3.10 -1.14 16.72
CA GLY A 58 2.24 -0.07 17.22
C GLY A 58 2.94 0.85 18.23
N VAL A 59 4.28 0.82 18.31
CA VAL A 59 5.05 1.69 19.20
C VAL A 59 5.28 3.02 18.53
N GLU A 60 4.85 4.09 19.20
CA GLU A 60 5.07 5.47 18.78
C GLU A 60 6.45 5.98 19.21
N PHE A 61 7.13 6.69 18.32
CA PHE A 61 8.43 7.31 18.56
C PHE A 61 8.57 8.64 17.81
N PRO A 62 9.35 9.61 18.30
CA PRO A 62 9.49 10.92 17.68
C PRO A 62 10.16 10.82 16.30
N ALA A 63 9.72 11.65 15.36
CA ALA A 63 10.43 11.83 14.10
C ALA A 63 11.75 12.57 14.33
N SER A 64 12.81 12.16 13.62
CA SER A 64 14.10 12.85 13.66
C SER A 64 14.07 14.10 12.78
N ASN A 65 14.68 15.19 13.26
CA ASN A 65 14.89 16.39 12.45
C ASN A 65 15.89 16.17 11.30
N ASN A 66 16.77 15.17 11.45
CA ASN A 66 17.86 14.92 10.51
C ASN A 66 17.54 13.80 9.51
N TYR A 67 16.42 13.09 9.68
CA TYR A 67 16.08 11.94 8.85
C TYR A 67 14.56 11.75 8.68
N SER A 68 14.15 11.52 7.44
CA SER A 68 12.77 11.29 7.05
C SER A 68 12.63 9.91 6.41
N TYR A 69 11.85 9.02 7.02
CA TYR A 69 11.54 7.72 6.44
C TYR A 69 10.32 7.81 5.52
N GLN A 70 10.40 7.19 4.34
CA GLN A 70 9.30 7.12 3.38
C GLN A 70 8.28 6.07 3.84
N CYS A 71 7.21 6.53 4.48
CA CYS A 71 6.10 5.72 4.97
C CYS A 71 4.78 6.45 4.78
N MET A 72 3.66 5.77 5.02
CA MET A 72 2.33 6.34 4.85
C MET A 72 2.09 7.49 5.83
N LEU A 73 1.57 8.62 5.36
CA LEU A 73 1.18 9.73 6.23
C LEU A 73 -0.23 9.52 6.77
N VAL A 74 -0.39 9.50 8.08
CA VAL A 74 -1.66 9.44 8.81
C VAL A 74 -1.91 10.79 9.47
N SER A 75 -3.11 11.34 9.27
CA SER A 75 -3.51 12.66 9.78
C SER A 75 -4.88 12.61 10.45
N GLY A 76 -5.16 13.59 11.32
CA GLY A 76 -6.41 13.67 12.07
C GLY A 76 -6.26 13.13 13.50
N LYS A 77 -7.38 13.10 14.23
CA LYS A 77 -7.40 12.72 15.66
C LYS A 77 -7.42 11.19 15.82
N VAL A 78 -6.26 10.57 15.72
CA VAL A 78 -6.04 9.13 15.92
C VAL A 78 -5.56 8.87 17.34
N ASN A 79 -6.19 7.94 18.04
CA ASN A 79 -5.79 7.51 19.37
C ASN A 79 -4.91 6.23 19.30
N PRO A 80 -4.03 5.98 20.28
CA PRO A 80 -3.14 4.80 20.27
C PRO A 80 -3.85 3.45 20.15
N GLU A 81 -5.09 3.34 20.64
CA GLU A 81 -5.89 2.12 20.55
C GLU A 81 -6.24 1.74 19.10
N GLU A 82 -6.18 2.70 18.17
CA GLU A 82 -6.46 2.51 16.75
C GLU A 82 -5.21 2.10 15.96
N TYR A 83 -4.02 2.15 16.56
CA TYR A 83 -2.76 1.85 15.86
C TYR A 83 -2.70 0.43 15.31
N PRO A 84 -3.09 -0.64 16.04
CA PRO A 84 -3.04 -1.98 15.49
C PRO A 84 -3.84 -2.14 14.19
N MET A 85 -5.05 -1.55 14.14
CA MET A 85 -5.90 -1.59 12.94
C MET A 85 -5.35 -0.74 11.80
N LEU A 86 -4.72 0.40 12.11
CA LEU A 86 -4.04 1.21 11.11
C LEU A 86 -2.79 0.52 10.55
N VAL A 87 -2.01 -0.16 11.40
CA VAL A 87 -0.89 -1.00 10.98
C VAL A 87 -1.38 -2.06 10.00
N GLU A 88 -2.49 -2.74 10.31
CA GLU A 88 -3.11 -3.72 9.40
C GLU A 88 -3.53 -3.09 8.06
N LEU A 89 -4.20 -1.94 8.08
CA LEU A 89 -4.57 -1.21 6.86
C LEU A 89 -3.34 -0.89 5.99
N VAL A 90 -2.28 -0.35 6.60
CA VAL A 90 -1.04 -0.01 5.88
C VAL A 90 -0.36 -1.28 5.34
N LYS A 91 -0.37 -2.39 6.07
CA LYS A 91 0.12 -3.69 5.58
C LYS A 91 -0.68 -4.19 4.38
N ILE A 92 -2.00 -4.07 4.42
CA ILE A 92 -2.88 -4.45 3.29
C ILE A 92 -2.55 -3.59 2.07
N ILE A 93 -2.43 -2.27 2.23
CA ILE A 93 -2.09 -1.35 1.14
C ILE A 93 -0.71 -1.65 0.56
N ASN A 94 0.29 -1.91 1.41
CA ASN A 94 1.66 -2.17 0.98
C ASN A 94 1.87 -3.57 0.39
N ARG A 95 0.85 -4.45 0.45
CA ARG A 95 0.95 -5.82 -0.03
C ARG A 95 1.03 -5.94 -1.55
N ASP A 96 0.43 -4.99 -2.27
CA ASP A 96 0.43 -4.97 -3.73
C ASP A 96 0.88 -3.62 -4.28
N ASP A 97 1.63 -3.66 -5.39
CA ASP A 97 2.25 -2.47 -5.98
C ASP A 97 1.24 -1.43 -6.45
N PHE A 98 0.04 -1.87 -6.87
CA PHE A 98 -1.01 -0.94 -7.25
C PHE A 98 -1.44 -0.10 -6.04
N SER A 99 -1.93 -0.74 -4.97
CA SER A 99 -2.44 0.00 -3.79
C SER A 99 -1.34 0.85 -3.16
N LYS A 100 -0.11 0.32 -3.07
CA LYS A 100 1.06 1.02 -2.50
C LYS A 100 1.40 2.31 -3.25
N ASN A 101 1.36 2.30 -4.57
CA ASN A 101 1.66 3.48 -5.39
C ASN A 101 0.45 4.41 -5.55
N PHE A 102 -0.75 3.87 -5.37
CA PHE A 102 -2.00 4.59 -5.54
C PHE A 102 -2.36 5.42 -4.31
N PHE A 103 -2.16 4.89 -3.10
CA PHE A 103 -2.49 5.57 -1.85
C PHE A 103 -1.25 6.19 -1.19
N VAL A 104 -1.30 7.50 -0.97
CA VAL A 104 -0.17 8.27 -0.41
C VAL A 104 -0.38 8.68 1.05
N GLY A 105 -1.61 8.58 1.55
CA GLY A 105 -1.91 8.94 2.94
C GLY A 105 -3.28 8.51 3.41
N ILE A 106 -3.48 8.61 4.71
CA ILE A 106 -4.71 8.33 5.44
C ILE A 106 -5.08 9.59 6.23
N SER A 107 -6.35 9.96 6.21
CA SER A 107 -6.88 10.99 7.11
C SER A 107 -8.07 10.46 7.88
N LYS A 108 -8.18 10.82 9.15
CA LYS A 108 -9.34 10.54 9.98
C LYS A 108 -10.17 11.80 10.17
N LYS A 109 -11.47 11.71 9.91
CA LYS A 109 -12.46 12.77 10.19
C LYS A 109 -13.64 12.17 10.94
N GLY A 110 -13.89 12.64 12.16
CA GLY A 110 -14.84 11.99 13.07
C GLY A 110 -14.39 10.56 13.36
N ASN A 111 -15.23 9.58 13.02
CA ASN A 111 -14.94 8.15 13.16
C ASN A 111 -14.58 7.45 11.84
N ASP A 112 -14.54 8.20 10.74
CA ASP A 112 -14.30 7.65 9.41
C ASP A 112 -12.88 7.95 8.94
N TYR A 113 -12.33 6.97 8.24
CA TYR A 113 -11.03 7.03 7.58
C TYR A 113 -11.19 7.25 6.08
N TYR A 114 -10.25 8.00 5.53
CA TYR A 114 -10.19 8.37 4.13
C TYR A 114 -8.77 8.12 3.61
N LEU A 115 -8.66 7.48 2.45
CA LEU A 115 -7.39 7.30 1.75
C LEU A 115 -7.21 8.43 0.73
N MET A 116 -6.02 9.00 0.73
CA MET A 116 -5.58 10.01 -0.23
C MET A 116 -4.91 9.32 -1.40
N THR A 117 -5.31 9.69 -2.61
CA THR A 117 -4.75 9.15 -3.86
C THR A 117 -3.55 9.97 -4.31
N ASN A 118 -2.64 9.35 -5.05
CA ASN A 118 -1.46 10.00 -5.61
C ASN A 118 -1.78 11.15 -6.58
N GLU A 119 -2.84 11.04 -7.38
CA GLU A 119 -3.30 12.10 -8.28
C GLU A 119 -4.07 13.21 -7.54
N GLY A 120 -4.63 12.94 -6.36
CA GLY A 120 -5.40 13.91 -5.57
C GLY A 120 -6.74 14.33 -6.18
N ASN A 121 -7.18 13.68 -7.26
CA ASN A 121 -8.42 14.03 -7.98
C ASN A 121 -9.69 13.78 -7.17
N TYR A 122 -9.67 12.77 -6.30
CA TYR A 122 -10.75 12.40 -5.39
C TYR A 122 -10.18 11.74 -4.13
N VAL A 123 -10.99 11.72 -3.08
CA VAL A 123 -10.68 10.98 -1.84
C VAL A 123 -11.45 9.67 -1.81
N VAL A 124 -10.84 8.63 -1.25
CA VAL A 124 -11.51 7.34 -1.04
C VAL A 124 -11.99 7.25 0.40
N GLU A 125 -13.30 7.20 0.61
CA GLU A 125 -13.92 7.08 1.93
C GLU A 125 -14.03 5.60 2.30
N LEU A 126 -13.24 5.18 3.29
CA LEU A 126 -13.18 3.80 3.79
C LEU A 126 -14.22 3.55 4.89
N GLY A 127 -14.55 4.60 5.65
CA GLY A 127 -15.36 4.50 6.86
C GLY A 127 -14.55 3.96 8.04
N ARG A 128 -15.12 3.05 8.82
CA ARG A 128 -14.43 2.38 9.93
C ARG A 128 -13.39 1.38 9.43
N LEU A 129 -12.40 1.07 10.28
CA LEU A 129 -11.30 0.15 9.98
C LEU A 129 -11.72 -1.34 10.00
N GLU A 130 -12.90 -1.67 9.49
CA GLU A 130 -13.44 -3.03 9.42
C GLU A 130 -13.46 -3.53 7.97
N ASN A 131 -13.40 -4.84 7.79
CA ASN A 131 -13.45 -5.51 6.47
C ASN A 131 -12.45 -4.93 5.45
N LEU A 132 -11.27 -4.52 5.92
CA LEU A 132 -10.28 -3.74 5.16
C LEU A 132 -9.89 -4.43 3.84
N GLY A 133 -9.59 -5.72 3.87
CA GLY A 133 -9.22 -6.48 2.68
C GLY A 133 -10.31 -6.48 1.61
N PHE A 134 -11.58 -6.62 2.01
CA PHE A 134 -12.71 -6.57 1.08
C PHE A 134 -12.88 -5.17 0.47
N LYS A 135 -12.79 -4.12 1.29
CA LYS A 135 -12.91 -2.72 0.83
C LYS A 135 -11.82 -2.34 -0.16
N ILE A 136 -10.55 -2.65 0.14
CA ILE A 136 -9.42 -2.36 -0.76
C ILE A 136 -9.53 -3.16 -2.07
N LYS A 137 -9.90 -4.44 -1.99
CA LYS A 137 -10.13 -5.27 -3.19
C LYS A 137 -11.29 -4.76 -4.03
N GLY A 138 -12.40 -4.36 -3.39
CA GLY A 138 -13.57 -3.79 -4.05
C GLY A 138 -13.23 -2.49 -4.78
N PHE A 139 -12.49 -1.59 -4.11
CA PHE A 139 -11.98 -0.37 -4.72
C PHE A 139 -11.11 -0.65 -5.95
N LYS A 140 -10.13 -1.56 -5.83
CA LYS A 140 -9.25 -1.94 -6.94
C LYS A 140 -10.04 -2.46 -8.15
N THR A 141 -11.01 -3.34 -7.89
CA THR A 141 -11.90 -3.87 -8.94
C THR A 141 -12.71 -2.76 -9.63
N PHE A 142 -13.16 -1.77 -8.86
CA PHE A 142 -13.88 -0.61 -9.40
C PHE A 142 -12.98 0.28 -10.27
N VAL A 143 -11.74 0.52 -9.85
CA VAL A 143 -10.77 1.24 -10.66
C VAL A 143 -10.55 0.53 -11.99
N GLU A 144 -10.20 -0.75 -11.94
CA GLU A 144 -9.87 -1.58 -13.11
C GLU A 144 -11.04 -1.72 -14.10
N LYS A 145 -12.27 -1.82 -13.62
CA LYS A 145 -13.43 -2.06 -14.49
C LYS A 145 -14.17 -0.80 -14.95
N TYR A 146 -14.12 0.27 -14.17
CA TYR A 146 -14.94 1.46 -14.42
C TYR A 146 -14.11 2.72 -14.53
N LEU A 147 -13.27 3.00 -13.54
CA LEU A 147 -12.65 4.32 -13.42
C LEU A 147 -11.64 4.60 -14.53
N ILE A 148 -10.97 3.57 -15.07
CA ILE A 148 -10.07 3.72 -16.23
C ILE A 148 -10.78 4.20 -17.50
N TYR A 149 -12.11 4.07 -17.59
CA TYR A 149 -12.92 4.47 -18.74
C TYR A 149 -13.72 5.76 -18.47
N GLN A 150 -13.49 6.43 -17.34
CA GLN A 150 -14.17 7.66 -16.96
C GLN A 150 -13.20 8.83 -16.93
N ASP A 151 -13.74 10.05 -16.99
CA ASP A 151 -12.96 11.25 -16.70
C ASP A 151 -12.47 11.21 -15.24
N GLN A 152 -11.16 11.35 -15.05
CA GLN A 152 -10.51 11.37 -13.73
C GLN A 152 -11.05 12.48 -12.82
N MET A 153 -11.55 13.58 -13.41
CA MET A 153 -12.10 14.71 -12.67
C MET A 153 -13.59 14.58 -12.37
N LYS A 154 -14.26 13.55 -12.90
CA LYS A 154 -15.71 13.32 -12.75
C LYS A 154 -16.16 13.30 -11.30
N TYR A 155 -15.42 12.58 -10.45
CA TYR A 155 -15.77 12.37 -9.05
C TYR A 155 -14.92 13.19 -8.11
N SER A 156 -15.52 13.60 -6.98
CA SER A 156 -14.83 14.23 -5.85
C SER A 156 -14.58 13.24 -4.70
N LYS A 157 -15.41 12.19 -4.59
CA LYS A 157 -15.33 11.16 -3.56
C LYS A 157 -15.77 9.80 -4.09
N ILE A 158 -15.07 8.75 -3.70
CA ILE A 158 -15.46 7.35 -3.92
C ILE A 158 -15.56 6.68 -2.56
N SER A 159 -16.74 6.20 -2.18
CA SER A 159 -16.99 5.58 -0.89
C SER A 159 -17.08 4.06 -1.03
N VAL A 160 -16.26 3.37 -0.26
CA VAL A 160 -16.28 1.91 -0.06
C VAL A 160 -16.69 1.55 1.37
N LYS A 161 -17.33 2.50 2.06
CA LYS A 161 -17.80 2.36 3.44
C LYS A 161 -18.95 1.37 3.58
N TYR A 162 -19.78 1.25 2.54
CA TYR A 162 -21.00 0.45 2.57
C TYR A 162 -20.72 -0.97 2.07
N ASP A 163 -21.36 -1.94 2.71
CA ASP A 163 -21.23 -3.33 2.30
C ASP A 163 -21.83 -3.53 0.90
N ASN A 164 -21.10 -4.26 0.06
CA ASN A 164 -21.51 -4.67 -1.29
C ASN A 164 -21.89 -3.53 -2.25
N GLN A 165 -21.53 -2.28 -1.94
CA GLN A 165 -21.81 -1.13 -2.78
C GLN A 165 -20.67 -0.12 -2.75
N ILE A 166 -20.39 0.47 -3.91
CA ILE A 166 -19.49 1.62 -4.05
C ILE A 166 -20.33 2.83 -4.42
N VAL A 167 -20.22 3.90 -3.64
CA VAL A 167 -20.99 5.14 -3.84
C VAL A 167 -20.05 6.25 -4.29
N THR A 168 -20.34 6.88 -5.41
CA THR A 168 -19.53 7.98 -5.96
C THR A 168 -20.23 9.31 -5.79
N THR A 169 -19.48 10.35 -5.40
CA THR A 169 -19.96 11.73 -5.37
C THR A 169 -19.36 12.50 -6.55
N LEU A 170 -20.21 13.08 -7.39
CA LEU A 170 -19.78 13.91 -8.52
C LEU A 170 -19.04 15.16 -8.03
N ARG A 171 -18.08 15.63 -8.82
CA ARG A 171 -17.47 16.95 -8.63
C ARG A 171 -18.48 18.01 -9.11
N LYS A 172 -18.58 19.14 -8.41
CA LYS A 172 -19.46 20.26 -8.80
C LYS A 172 -19.17 20.67 -10.25
N GLY A 173 -20.20 20.76 -11.08
CA GLY A 173 -20.10 21.06 -12.51
C GLY A 173 -20.08 19.84 -13.43
N ASN A 174 -19.91 18.62 -12.89
CA ASN A 174 -20.00 17.36 -13.64
C ASN A 174 -21.37 16.68 -13.44
N GLU A 175 -22.43 17.47 -13.32
CA GLU A 175 -23.79 16.95 -13.23
C GLU A 175 -24.20 16.41 -14.60
N ASP A 176 -24.12 15.09 -14.75
CA ASP A 176 -24.68 14.38 -15.89
C ASP A 176 -26.18 14.70 -15.96
N LYS A 177 -26.64 15.33 -17.06
CA LYS A 177 -28.07 15.52 -17.32
C LYS A 177 -28.84 14.20 -17.48
N GLU A 178 -28.15 13.06 -17.45
CA GLU A 178 -28.74 11.74 -17.62
C GLU A 178 -27.86 10.65 -16.98
N SER A 179 -28.02 10.37 -15.69
CA SER A 179 -27.55 9.10 -15.12
C SER A 179 -28.43 8.68 -13.95
N LYS A 180 -29.38 7.79 -14.24
CA LYS A 180 -30.07 6.97 -13.25
C LYS A 180 -29.02 6.13 -12.50
N GLU A 181 -29.15 6.11 -11.19
CA GLU A 181 -28.37 5.36 -10.20
C GLU A 181 -27.97 3.96 -10.69
N ARG A 182 -26.67 3.73 -10.91
CA ARG A 182 -26.12 2.39 -11.24
C ARG A 182 -25.27 1.91 -10.08
N VAL A 183 -25.85 1.06 -9.24
CA VAL A 183 -25.19 0.41 -8.12
C VAL A 183 -24.33 -0.75 -8.64
N TYR A 184 -23.01 -0.70 -8.46
CA TYR A 184 -22.14 -1.84 -8.73
C TYR A 184 -22.13 -2.80 -7.53
N LYS A 185 -22.61 -4.03 -7.74
CA LYS A 185 -22.47 -5.16 -6.80
C LYS A 185 -21.36 -6.10 -7.32
N PRO A 186 -20.35 -6.46 -6.50
CA PRO A 186 -19.37 -7.47 -6.88
C PRO A 186 -20.01 -8.86 -6.92
N GLU A 187 -19.96 -9.56 -8.06
CA GLU A 187 -20.51 -10.92 -8.21
C GLU A 187 -19.61 -12.00 -7.57
N GLU A 188 -20.22 -12.90 -6.79
CA GLU A 188 -19.63 -14.17 -6.35
C GLU A 188 -19.82 -15.23 -7.46
N LYS A 189 -18.75 -15.90 -7.89
CA LYS A 189 -18.83 -17.02 -8.84
C LYS A 189 -19.17 -18.33 -8.12
N SER A 190 -20.32 -18.92 -8.42
CA SER A 190 -20.58 -20.36 -8.27
C SER A 190 -20.21 -21.12 -9.55
N LYS A 191 -19.89 -22.41 -9.38
CA LYS A 191 -19.43 -23.38 -10.40
C LYS A 191 -20.61 -24.05 -11.13
N GLU A 192 -20.28 -24.70 -12.26
CA GLU A 192 -21.08 -25.55 -13.17
C GLU A 192 -21.88 -24.75 -14.24
N GLU A 193 -21.77 -24.99 -15.55
CA GLU A 193 -21.72 -26.28 -16.27
C GLU A 193 -20.76 -26.31 -17.48
N LEU A 194 -20.20 -27.50 -17.73
CA LEU A 194 -19.59 -27.95 -18.99
C LEU A 194 -20.65 -28.75 -19.77
N LYS A 195 -20.78 -28.49 -21.08
CA LYS A 195 -20.79 -29.45 -22.22
C LYS A 195 -21.83 -29.13 -23.30
N GLU A 196 -21.31 -28.99 -24.53
CA GLU A 196 -21.78 -29.43 -25.86
C GLU A 196 -21.15 -28.44 -26.86
N GLY A 197 -20.57 -28.78 -28.01
CA GLY A 197 -20.53 -29.98 -28.84
C GLY A 197 -19.90 -29.53 -30.17
N SER A 198 -19.25 -30.43 -30.89
CA SER A 198 -18.25 -30.21 -31.94
C SER A 198 -18.77 -29.88 -33.36
N SER A 199 -17.81 -29.38 -34.17
CA SER A 199 -17.53 -29.67 -35.61
C SER A 199 -18.38 -29.06 -36.73
N SER A 200 -17.72 -28.34 -37.66
CA SER A 200 -17.42 -28.83 -39.03
C SER A 200 -16.52 -27.87 -39.84
N GLU A 201 -15.56 -28.48 -40.56
CA GLU A 201 -14.47 -27.96 -41.43
C GLU A 201 -14.98 -27.34 -42.76
N ASN A 202 -14.24 -26.49 -43.50
CA ASN A 202 -13.15 -26.78 -44.47
C ASN A 202 -12.87 -25.45 -45.25
N LYS A 203 -11.76 -25.11 -45.93
CA LYS A 203 -10.59 -25.80 -46.50
C LYS A 203 -9.56 -24.75 -47.01
N LYS A 204 -8.26 -25.07 -46.90
CA LYS A 204 -7.10 -24.85 -47.84
C LYS A 204 -6.77 -23.43 -48.35
N GLU A 205 -5.51 -23.01 -48.54
CA GLU A 205 -4.36 -23.75 -49.09
C GLU A 205 -2.99 -23.10 -48.76
N GLU A 206 -1.95 -23.93 -48.76
CA GLU A 206 -0.49 -23.70 -48.61
C GLU A 206 0.09 -22.65 -49.59
N THR A 207 1.25 -22.01 -49.39
CA THR A 207 2.59 -22.62 -49.50
C THR A 207 3.73 -21.73 -48.94
N LYS A 208 4.73 -22.39 -48.32
CA LYS A 208 6.13 -21.96 -48.11
C LYS A 208 7.04 -22.92 -48.88
N PRO A 209 8.23 -22.50 -49.38
CA PRO A 209 9.50 -23.06 -48.86
C PRO A 209 10.65 -22.00 -48.75
N LYS A 210 11.45 -21.97 -47.66
CA LYS A 210 12.80 -22.57 -47.39
C LYS A 210 14.01 -21.78 -47.98
N SER A 211 14.89 -21.19 -47.13
CA SER A 211 16.26 -21.62 -46.71
C SER A 211 17.38 -21.17 -47.70
N GLU A 212 18.60 -20.70 -47.39
CA GLU A 212 19.66 -21.11 -46.44
C GLU A 212 20.75 -20.01 -46.22
N LYS A 213 21.49 -20.17 -45.10
CA LYS A 213 22.91 -19.88 -44.71
C LYS A 213 23.86 -19.03 -45.60
N SER A 214 24.69 -18.20 -44.95
CA SER A 214 26.15 -18.45 -44.69
C SER A 214 26.90 -17.24 -44.09
N GLU A 215 27.78 -17.51 -43.10
CA GLU A 215 29.14 -16.94 -42.82
C GLU A 215 29.35 -15.40 -42.85
N GLY A 216 29.98 -14.71 -41.90
CA GLY A 216 31.11 -15.01 -41.01
C GLY A 216 32.26 -14.04 -41.33
N ASN A 217 32.65 -13.11 -40.43
CA ASN A 217 34.05 -12.88 -40.04
C ASN A 217 34.22 -11.83 -38.92
N LYS A 218 35.31 -12.02 -38.16
CA LYS A 218 35.83 -11.32 -36.99
C LYS A 218 36.62 -10.03 -37.31
N ASP A 219 36.93 -9.33 -36.21
CA ASP A 219 38.13 -8.50 -35.94
C ASP A 219 38.14 -7.07 -36.51
N LYS A 220 38.64 -6.01 -35.85
CA LYS A 220 39.57 -5.85 -34.72
C LYS A 220 39.59 -4.38 -34.24
N LYS A 221 39.93 -4.19 -32.96
CA LYS A 221 40.72 -3.10 -32.35
C LYS A 221 40.39 -1.62 -32.68
N LYS A 222 40.02 -0.86 -31.65
CA LYS A 222 40.97 0.05 -30.96
C LYS A 222 40.47 0.37 -29.56
#